data_AF-A0A1F9B110-F1
#
_entry.id   AF-A0A1F9B110-F1
#
_cell.length_a   1.000
_cell.length_b   1.000
_cell.length_c   1.000
_cell.angle_alpha   90.00
_cell.angle_beta   90.00
_cell.angle_gamma   90.00
#
_symmetry.space_group_name_H-M   'P 1'
#
loop_
_entity.id
_entity.type
_entity.pdbx_description
1 polymer ?
#
loop_
_entity_poly.entity_id
_entity_poly.type
_entity_poly.pdbx_seq_one_letter_code
_entity_poly.pdbx_strand_id
1 'polypeptide(L)'
;MVQNYEYFCNHCHYFIETGGPWPYAKEGRGRRQYKNLHEACSGPIHGLIANVYCPACDRGKTYPIVEYGKPLFSLSEIWLSDIPRKTKRVCHKCKNPVFLTLAPGAVRCPRCKKGTFEVWEPLEEDSRQYPVSPPKSPLKVRQKGKSVPVPKPTVVIDSQEHMGYRFERFSNWFAGTIRKRLPIGDYTLLGMENEVIVERKTVPDLVKSIIQERGDFIRKCERLSAFKKKCMVIEGSMACLKTPYEDSMAHPNAVFGSLMAAQERWDIPVYFLDNFLLAEEFVASMLSKYHAYQWLEINGFQRCLIEGDI
;
A
#
# COMPACT_ATOMS: atom_id res chain seq x y z
N MET A 1 7.02 -8.31 -20.67
CA MET A 1 6.23 -7.36 -19.87
C MET A 1 5.77 -8.06 -18.60
N VAL A 2 5.91 -7.42 -17.44
CA VAL A 2 5.33 -7.92 -16.19
C VAL A 2 3.85 -7.61 -16.27
N GLN A 3 2.98 -8.62 -16.33
CA GLN A 3 1.54 -8.40 -16.33
C GLN A 3 1.08 -8.34 -14.88
N ASN A 4 0.75 -7.14 -14.40
CA ASN A 4 0.14 -6.93 -13.10
C ASN A 4 -1.32 -6.53 -13.31
N TYR A 5 -2.17 -6.98 -12.40
CA TYR A 5 -3.58 -6.65 -12.36
C TYR A 5 -3.86 -6.00 -11.01
N GLU A 6 -4.33 -4.78 -11.08
CA GLU A 6 -4.59 -3.93 -9.93
C GLU A 6 -6.10 -3.89 -9.69
N TYR A 7 -6.53 -4.10 -8.46
CA TYR A 7 -7.94 -4.06 -8.11
C TYR A 7 -8.15 -3.21 -6.86
N PHE A 8 -9.27 -2.50 -6.82
CA PHE A 8 -9.70 -1.75 -5.64
C PHE A 8 -11.13 -2.13 -5.28
N CYS A 9 -11.46 -2.10 -3.99
CA CYS A 9 -12.84 -2.21 -3.57
C CYS A 9 -13.58 -0.90 -3.83
N ASN A 10 -14.70 -0.94 -4.56
CA ASN A 10 -15.55 0.22 -4.84
C ASN A 10 -16.23 0.85 -3.61
N HIS A 11 -16.09 0.26 -2.42
CA HIS A 11 -16.68 0.78 -1.19
C HIS A 11 -15.66 1.25 -0.15
N CYS A 12 -14.63 0.44 0.12
CA CYS A 12 -13.62 0.78 1.12
C CYS A 12 -12.24 1.11 0.55
N HIS A 13 -12.13 1.17 -0.77
CA HIS A 13 -10.89 1.47 -1.50
C HIS A 13 -9.72 0.52 -1.18
N TYR A 14 -10.01 -0.65 -0.58
CA TYR A 14 -8.97 -1.64 -0.31
C TYR A 14 -8.34 -2.09 -1.62
N PHE A 15 -7.03 -1.87 -1.74
CA PHE A 15 -6.25 -2.22 -2.91
C PHE A 15 -5.59 -3.59 -2.77
N ILE A 16 -5.58 -4.33 -3.88
CA ILE A 16 -4.80 -5.55 -4.05
C ILE A 16 -4.12 -5.56 -5.43
N GLU A 17 -3.03 -6.32 -5.52
CA GLU A 17 -2.33 -6.55 -6.77
C GLU A 17 -2.16 -8.07 -6.96
N THR A 18 -2.51 -8.57 -8.15
CA THR A 18 -2.09 -9.89 -8.63
C THR A 18 -1.16 -9.72 -9.82
N GLY A 19 -0.34 -10.73 -10.12
CA GLY A 19 0.65 -10.57 -11.19
C GLY A 19 1.17 -11.88 -11.74
N GLY A 20 1.61 -11.84 -12.99
CA GLY A 20 2.04 -12.98 -13.79
C GLY A 20 1.00 -13.37 -14.85
N PRO A 21 1.14 -14.58 -15.44
CA PRO A 21 2.13 -15.60 -15.12
C PRO A 21 3.54 -15.29 -15.66
N TRP A 22 4.58 -15.71 -14.92
CA TRP A 22 5.99 -15.60 -15.33
C TRP A 22 6.65 -16.98 -15.44
N PRO A 23 7.58 -17.16 -16.40
CA PRO A 23 8.36 -18.39 -16.50
C PRO A 23 9.25 -18.60 -15.28
N TYR A 24 9.44 -19.86 -14.90
CA TYR A 24 10.38 -20.24 -13.84
C TYR A 24 11.19 -21.49 -14.21
N ALA A 25 12.36 -21.62 -13.59
CA ALA A 25 13.20 -22.82 -13.63
C ALA A 25 13.09 -23.61 -12.30
N LYS A 26 13.14 -24.94 -12.35
CA LYS A 26 13.26 -25.77 -11.15
C LYS A 26 14.72 -25.87 -10.73
N GLU A 27 15.00 -25.57 -9.46
CA GLU A 27 16.32 -25.73 -8.85
C GLU A 27 16.20 -26.63 -7.62
N GLY A 28 16.52 -27.92 -7.79
CA GLY A 28 16.24 -28.94 -6.78
C GLY A 28 14.75 -29.02 -6.44
N ARG A 29 14.38 -28.76 -5.18
CA ARG A 29 12.98 -28.68 -4.73
C ARG A 29 12.37 -27.28 -4.88
N GLY A 30 13.18 -26.28 -5.21
CA GLY A 30 12.79 -24.87 -5.33
C GLY A 30 12.31 -24.49 -6.73
N ARG A 31 11.61 -23.36 -6.82
CA ARG A 31 11.22 -22.71 -8.09
C ARG A 31 11.86 -21.33 -8.12
N ARG A 32 12.67 -21.05 -9.14
CA ARG A 32 13.32 -19.75 -9.33
C ARG A 32 12.72 -19.03 -10.52
N GLN A 33 12.19 -17.82 -10.28
CA GLN A 33 11.72 -16.94 -11.34
C GLN A 33 12.90 -16.41 -12.17
N TYR A 34 12.72 -16.30 -13.49
CA TYR A 34 13.69 -15.63 -14.35
C TYR A 34 13.73 -14.13 -14.08
N LYS A 35 14.94 -13.54 -14.10
CA LYS A 35 15.12 -12.09 -13.84
C LYS A 35 14.78 -11.24 -15.05
N ASN A 36 14.99 -11.75 -16.25
CA ASN A 36 14.74 -11.05 -17.50
C ASN A 36 14.38 -12.01 -18.65
N LEU A 37 13.93 -11.43 -19.76
CA LEU A 37 13.53 -12.18 -20.96
C LEU A 37 14.69 -12.99 -21.56
N HIS A 38 15.91 -12.43 -21.59
CA HIS A 38 17.08 -13.10 -22.15
C HIS A 38 17.36 -14.41 -21.40
N GLU A 39 17.36 -14.37 -20.07
CA GLU A 39 17.56 -15.54 -19.21
C GLU A 39 16.47 -16.60 -19.43
N ALA A 40 15.22 -16.16 -19.60
CA ALA A 40 14.10 -17.05 -19.88
C ALA A 40 14.16 -17.68 -21.28
N CYS A 41 14.69 -16.96 -22.28
CA CYS A 41 14.88 -17.47 -23.64
C CYS A 41 16.06 -18.44 -23.76
N SER A 42 17.07 -18.33 -22.90
CA SER A 42 18.27 -19.15 -22.95
C SER A 42 18.23 -20.36 -22.01
N GLY A 43 17.28 -20.40 -21.06
CA GLY A 43 17.21 -21.42 -20.02
C GLY A 43 15.99 -22.33 -20.14
N PRO A 44 16.02 -23.53 -19.52
CA PRO A 44 14.91 -24.48 -19.55
C PRO A 44 13.71 -24.00 -18.69
N ILE A 45 12.58 -23.74 -19.33
CA ILE A 45 11.35 -23.27 -18.70
C ILE A 45 10.53 -24.46 -18.19
N HIS A 46 10.41 -24.58 -16.87
CA HIS A 46 9.73 -25.73 -16.23
C HIS A 46 8.24 -25.47 -15.96
N GLY A 47 7.80 -24.23 -16.09
CA GLY A 47 6.40 -23.86 -15.89
C GLY A 47 6.21 -22.36 -15.72
N LEU A 48 5.02 -22.01 -15.27
CA LEU A 48 4.58 -20.64 -15.01
C LEU A 48 4.16 -20.46 -13.55
N ILE A 49 4.61 -19.37 -12.92
CA ILE A 49 4.19 -18.94 -11.58
C ILE A 49 3.45 -17.60 -11.62
N ALA A 50 2.60 -17.34 -10.64
CA ALA A 50 1.92 -16.06 -10.49
C ALA A 50 1.64 -15.71 -9.03
N ASN A 51 1.60 -14.41 -8.73
CA ASN A 51 1.10 -13.88 -7.47
C ASN A 51 -0.42 -13.87 -7.50
N VAL A 52 -1.05 -14.65 -6.62
CA VAL A 52 -2.49 -14.83 -6.56
C VAL A 52 -3.02 -14.37 -5.22
N TYR A 53 -4.09 -13.58 -5.26
CA TYR A 53 -4.81 -13.11 -4.09
C TYR A 53 -6.01 -14.01 -3.76
N CYS A 54 -6.24 -14.25 -2.47
CA CYS A 54 -7.38 -15.01 -1.97
C CYS A 54 -8.44 -14.07 -1.37
N PRO A 55 -9.59 -13.86 -2.03
CA PRO A 55 -10.64 -12.97 -1.54
C PRO A 55 -11.42 -13.54 -0.35
N ALA A 56 -11.18 -14.79 0.05
CA ALA A 56 -11.86 -15.39 1.20
C ALA A 56 -11.12 -15.16 2.53
N CYS A 57 -9.78 -15.10 2.50
CA CYS A 57 -8.98 -14.96 3.72
C CYS A 57 -8.00 -13.78 3.70
N ASP A 58 -8.10 -12.94 2.67
CA ASP A 58 -7.34 -11.69 2.54
C ASP A 58 -5.82 -11.93 2.61
N ARG A 59 -5.35 -12.88 1.77
CA ARG A 59 -3.93 -13.28 1.69
C ARG A 59 -3.49 -13.47 0.25
N GLY A 60 -2.33 -12.93 -0.09
CA GLY A 60 -1.61 -13.23 -1.32
C GLY A 60 -0.59 -14.36 -1.15
N LYS A 61 -0.31 -15.10 -2.21
CA LYS A 61 0.84 -16.03 -2.30
C LYS A 61 1.21 -16.29 -3.76
N THR A 62 2.46 -16.63 -4.01
CA THR A 62 2.93 -17.09 -5.32
C THR A 62 2.58 -18.57 -5.52
N TYR A 63 1.91 -18.90 -6.64
CA TYR A 63 1.51 -20.25 -7.00
C TYR A 63 2.06 -20.66 -8.37
N PRO A 64 2.43 -21.94 -8.57
CA PRO A 64 2.64 -22.48 -9.91
C PRO A 64 1.29 -22.62 -10.61
N ILE A 65 1.06 -21.88 -11.70
CA ILE A 65 -0.18 -21.91 -12.50
C ILE A 65 -0.11 -22.98 -13.59
N VAL A 66 1.09 -23.26 -14.09
CA VAL A 66 1.36 -24.33 -15.06
C VAL A 66 2.67 -25.00 -14.68
N GLU A 67 2.74 -26.33 -14.74
CA GLU A 67 3.99 -27.07 -14.70
C GLU A 67 4.06 -27.96 -15.95
N TYR A 68 5.17 -27.86 -16.68
CA TYR A 68 5.38 -28.66 -17.88
C TYR A 68 6.06 -29.98 -17.50
N GLY A 69 5.56 -31.09 -18.07
CA GLY A 69 6.15 -32.42 -17.85
C GLY A 69 7.57 -32.55 -18.42
N LYS A 70 7.83 -31.86 -19.53
CA LYS A 70 9.18 -31.64 -20.09
C LYS A 70 9.44 -30.13 -20.15
N PRO A 71 10.63 -29.66 -19.76
CA PRO A 71 10.93 -28.23 -19.82
C PRO A 71 10.95 -27.74 -21.27
N LEU A 72 10.44 -26.54 -21.49
CA LEU A 72 10.45 -25.86 -22.78
C LEU A 72 11.79 -25.14 -22.96
N PHE A 73 12.31 -25.08 -24.19
CA PHE A 73 13.59 -24.43 -24.48
C PHE A 73 13.45 -22.97 -24.88
N SER A 74 12.24 -22.55 -25.28
CA SER A 74 11.95 -21.18 -25.66
C SER A 74 10.60 -20.70 -25.10
N LEU A 75 10.45 -19.38 -24.94
CA LEU A 75 9.18 -18.77 -24.52
C LEU A 75 8.07 -18.94 -25.57
N SER A 76 8.42 -19.04 -26.85
CA SER A 76 7.45 -19.20 -27.94
C SER A 76 6.69 -20.52 -27.84
N GLU A 77 7.33 -21.57 -27.31
CA GLU A 77 6.69 -22.87 -27.07
C GLU A 77 5.55 -22.80 -26.06
N ILE A 78 5.52 -21.79 -25.17
CA ILE A 78 4.42 -21.62 -24.20
C ILE A 78 3.07 -21.44 -24.91
N TRP A 79 3.05 -20.70 -26.02
CA TRP A 79 1.84 -20.42 -26.80
C TRP A 79 1.41 -21.59 -27.68
N LEU A 80 2.35 -22.50 -27.97
CA LEU A 80 2.12 -23.72 -28.75
C LEU A 80 1.72 -24.91 -27.86
N SER A 81 2.13 -24.89 -26.59
CA SER A 81 1.65 -25.82 -25.58
C SER A 81 0.24 -25.42 -25.17
N ASP A 82 -0.72 -26.36 -25.16
CA ASP A 82 -2.07 -26.13 -24.64
C ASP A 82 -1.99 -25.56 -23.21
N ILE A 83 -2.09 -24.23 -23.08
CA ILE A 83 -2.05 -23.58 -21.77
C ILE A 83 -3.22 -24.15 -20.98
N PRO A 84 -2.99 -24.83 -19.84
CA PRO A 84 -4.08 -25.36 -19.06
C PRO A 84 -5.00 -24.20 -18.67
N ARG A 85 -6.26 -24.23 -19.12
CA ARG A 85 -7.32 -23.30 -18.69
C ARG A 85 -7.54 -23.27 -17.17
N LYS A 86 -6.85 -24.14 -16.41
CA LYS A 86 -6.91 -24.22 -14.94
C LYS A 86 -6.02 -23.16 -14.30
N THR A 87 -6.44 -21.90 -14.37
CA THR A 87 -5.98 -20.81 -13.50
C THR A 87 -6.44 -21.00 -12.04
N LYS A 88 -7.37 -21.95 -11.82
CA LYS A 88 -7.87 -22.34 -10.50
C LYS A 88 -6.76 -23.01 -9.67
N ARG A 89 -6.51 -22.46 -8.49
CA ARG A 89 -5.69 -23.03 -7.42
C ARG A 89 -6.46 -23.06 -6.12
N VAL A 90 -5.88 -23.69 -5.11
CA VAL A 90 -6.44 -23.79 -3.77
C VAL A 90 -5.62 -22.90 -2.84
N CYS A 91 -6.30 -22.02 -2.10
CA CYS A 91 -5.64 -21.14 -1.14
C CYS A 91 -4.85 -21.98 -0.13
N HIS A 92 -3.61 -21.60 0.13
CA HIS A 92 -2.74 -22.34 1.04
C HIS A 92 -3.29 -22.32 2.48
N LYS A 93 -3.95 -21.21 2.84
CA LYS A 93 -4.47 -20.93 4.17
C LYS A 93 -5.89 -21.47 4.39
N CYS A 94 -6.88 -20.99 3.62
CA CYS A 94 -8.29 -21.32 3.85
C CYS A 94 -8.87 -22.39 2.93
N LYS A 95 -8.06 -22.95 2.01
CA LYS A 95 -8.47 -23.98 1.04
C LYS A 95 -9.59 -23.58 0.05
N ASN A 96 -10.03 -22.34 0.06
CA ASN A 96 -10.95 -21.82 -0.96
C ASN A 96 -10.29 -21.77 -2.35
N PRO A 97 -11.08 -21.88 -3.44
CA PRO A 97 -10.56 -21.69 -4.78
C PRO A 97 -10.05 -20.26 -4.96
N VAL A 98 -8.90 -20.14 -5.61
CA VAL A 98 -8.28 -18.86 -5.99
C VAL A 98 -7.94 -18.90 -7.48
N PHE A 99 -7.94 -17.74 -8.11
CA PHE A 99 -7.76 -17.58 -9.55
C PHE A 99 -6.72 -16.49 -9.78
N LEU A 100 -5.99 -16.58 -10.90
CA LEU A 100 -4.96 -15.60 -11.27
C LEU A 100 -5.50 -14.16 -11.27
N THR A 101 -6.65 -13.98 -11.92
CA THR A 101 -7.38 -12.72 -12.00
C THR A 101 -8.68 -12.81 -11.21
N LEU A 102 -9.14 -11.66 -10.71
CA LEU A 102 -10.48 -11.56 -10.12
C LEU A 102 -11.48 -11.15 -11.19
N ALA A 103 -12.69 -11.71 -11.13
CA ALA A 103 -13.80 -11.25 -11.95
C ALA A 103 -14.29 -9.88 -11.41
N PRO A 104 -14.16 -8.78 -12.19
CA PRO A 104 -14.53 -7.43 -11.75
C PRO A 104 -16.02 -7.36 -11.42
N GLY A 105 -16.40 -6.61 -10.38
CA GLY A 105 -17.78 -6.51 -9.92
C GLY A 105 -18.38 -7.78 -9.29
N ALA A 106 -17.75 -8.94 -9.43
CA ALA A 106 -18.27 -10.21 -8.92
C ALA A 106 -17.64 -10.64 -7.59
N VAL A 107 -16.40 -10.25 -7.33
CA VAL A 107 -15.67 -10.67 -6.13
C VAL A 107 -15.91 -9.70 -4.98
N ARG A 108 -16.66 -10.13 -3.96
CA ARG A 108 -16.89 -9.34 -2.73
C ARG A 108 -15.59 -9.09 -1.97
N CYS A 109 -15.43 -7.87 -1.48
CA CYS A 109 -14.29 -7.49 -0.65
C CYS A 109 -14.36 -8.18 0.73
N PRO A 110 -13.33 -8.95 1.15
CA PRO A 110 -13.33 -9.61 2.45
C PRO A 110 -13.23 -8.65 3.64
N ARG A 111 -12.76 -7.42 3.40
CA ARG A 111 -12.58 -6.42 4.46
C ARG A 111 -13.89 -5.77 4.85
N CYS A 112 -14.54 -5.09 3.90
CA CYS A 112 -15.77 -4.34 4.19
C CYS A 112 -17.04 -5.18 4.06
N LYS A 113 -16.99 -6.32 3.33
CA LYS A 113 -18.12 -7.20 3.01
C LYS A 113 -19.29 -6.53 2.26
N LYS A 114 -19.17 -5.25 1.93
CA LYS A 114 -20.18 -4.42 1.26
C LYS A 114 -19.86 -4.24 -0.21
N GLY A 115 -18.63 -3.83 -0.53
CA GLY A 115 -18.19 -3.58 -1.89
C GLY A 115 -17.64 -4.80 -2.62
N THR A 116 -17.41 -4.62 -3.90
CA THR A 116 -16.79 -5.57 -4.84
C THR A 116 -15.46 -5.03 -5.34
N PHE A 117 -14.58 -5.93 -5.75
CA PHE A 117 -13.33 -5.53 -6.42
C PHE A 117 -13.61 -5.15 -7.87
N GLU A 118 -13.22 -3.94 -8.24
CA GLU A 118 -13.16 -3.47 -9.62
C GLU A 118 -11.71 -3.47 -10.09
N VAL A 119 -11.49 -3.62 -11.40
CA VAL A 119 -10.16 -3.40 -11.97
C VAL A 119 -9.85 -1.92 -11.87
N TRP A 120 -8.63 -1.59 -11.46
CA TRP A 120 -8.11 -0.25 -11.64
C TRP A 120 -7.76 -0.06 -13.12
N GLU A 121 -8.78 0.24 -13.92
CA GLU A 121 -8.61 0.75 -15.28
C GLU A 121 -8.78 2.27 -15.19
N PRO A 122 -7.76 3.06 -15.56
CA PRO A 122 -7.93 4.50 -15.67
C PRO A 122 -9.03 4.76 -16.70
N LEU A 123 -10.14 5.36 -16.27
CA LEU A 123 -11.20 5.83 -17.16
C LEU A 123 -10.55 6.74 -18.22
N GLU A 124 -10.72 6.39 -19.50
CA GLU A 124 -10.04 7.01 -20.64
C GLU A 124 -10.24 8.54 -20.74
N GLU A 125 -11.23 9.10 -20.03
CA GLU A 125 -11.58 10.52 -20.09
C GLU A 125 -10.93 11.41 -19.01
N ASP A 126 -10.21 10.84 -18.02
CA ASP A 126 -9.51 11.63 -16.96
C ASP A 126 -7.99 11.34 -16.87
N SER A 127 -7.45 10.50 -17.76
CA SER A 127 -6.18 9.81 -17.55
C SER A 127 -4.97 10.42 -18.27
N ARG A 128 -4.53 11.62 -17.85
CA ARG A 128 -3.16 12.10 -18.18
C ARG A 128 -2.14 11.88 -17.06
N GLN A 129 -2.55 11.34 -15.92
CA GLN A 129 -1.67 11.20 -14.76
C GLN A 129 -1.58 9.73 -14.33
N TYR A 130 -0.44 9.11 -14.64
CA TYR A 130 -0.09 7.77 -14.19
C TYR A 130 1.06 7.89 -13.20
N PRO A 131 0.81 7.75 -11.89
CA PRO A 131 1.88 7.75 -10.90
C PRO A 131 2.89 6.65 -11.22
N VAL A 132 4.17 7.00 -11.19
CA VAL A 132 5.25 6.01 -11.34
C VAL A 132 5.34 5.13 -10.11
N SER A 133 5.92 3.93 -10.25
CA SER A 133 6.10 3.03 -9.11
C SER A 133 6.99 3.66 -8.01
N PRO A 134 6.74 3.33 -6.73
CA PRO A 134 7.57 3.81 -5.62
C PRO A 134 9.05 3.42 -5.78
N PRO A 135 9.98 4.20 -5.20
CA PRO A 135 11.40 3.86 -5.25
C PRO A 135 11.73 2.57 -4.49
N LYS A 136 12.77 1.85 -4.93
CA LYS A 136 13.23 0.60 -4.29
C LYS A 136 13.79 0.77 -2.86
N SER A 137 14.02 2.00 -2.40
CA SER A 137 14.50 2.31 -1.05
C SER A 137 13.89 3.65 -0.64
N PRO A 138 13.48 3.83 0.63
CA PRO A 138 12.84 5.08 1.05
C PRO A 138 13.83 6.25 1.07
N LEU A 139 15.09 5.93 1.39
CA LEU A 139 16.18 6.88 1.52
C LEU A 139 17.52 6.18 1.30
N LYS A 140 18.52 6.91 0.80
CA LYS A 140 19.92 6.49 0.82
C LYS A 140 20.67 7.47 1.70
N VAL A 141 21.19 7.00 2.83
CA VAL A 141 21.92 7.86 3.76
C VAL A 141 23.42 7.79 3.45
N ARG A 142 24.05 8.95 3.28
CA ARG A 142 25.50 9.07 3.09
C ARG A 142 26.13 9.95 4.16
N GLN A 143 27.30 9.54 4.66
CA GLN A 143 28.11 10.29 5.60
C GLN A 143 29.54 10.34 5.06
N LYS A 144 30.07 11.55 4.85
CA LYS A 144 31.42 11.76 4.28
C LYS A 144 31.67 10.93 3.01
N GLY A 145 30.68 10.87 2.12
CA GLY A 145 30.74 10.12 0.87
C GLY A 145 30.51 8.60 0.96
N LYS A 146 30.34 8.04 2.16
CA LYS A 146 30.10 6.60 2.39
C LYS A 146 28.64 6.32 2.73
N SER A 147 28.07 5.22 2.22
CA SER A 147 26.72 4.79 2.57
C SER A 147 26.67 4.33 4.03
N VAL A 148 25.67 4.78 4.78
CA VAL A 148 25.43 4.34 6.15
C VAL A 148 24.19 3.44 6.18
N PRO A 149 24.30 2.18 6.66
CA PRO A 149 23.15 1.29 6.76
C PRO A 149 22.31 1.65 7.98
N VAL A 150 21.22 2.38 7.75
CA VAL A 150 20.21 2.64 8.79
C VAL A 150 19.32 1.40 8.93
N PRO A 151 19.06 0.90 10.16
CA PRO A 151 18.14 -0.21 10.36
C PRO A 151 16.73 0.16 9.91
N LYS A 152 15.97 -0.83 9.43
CA LYS A 152 14.59 -0.60 9.00
C LYS A 152 13.67 -0.52 10.23
N PRO A 153 12.75 0.46 10.30
CA PRO A 153 11.78 0.53 11.38
C PRO A 153 10.72 -0.57 11.28
N THR A 154 10.02 -0.81 12.39
CA THR A 154 8.77 -1.59 12.43
C THR A 154 7.58 -0.66 12.61
N VAL A 155 6.59 -0.74 11.72
CA VAL A 155 5.37 0.07 11.82
C VAL A 155 4.41 -0.55 12.82
N VAL A 156 3.84 0.27 13.71
CA VAL A 156 2.73 -0.11 14.56
C VAL A 156 1.45 0.41 13.93
N ILE A 157 0.54 -0.51 13.63
CA ILE A 157 -0.78 -0.23 13.08
C ILE A 157 -1.79 -0.35 14.23
N ASP A 158 -2.66 0.65 14.39
CA ASP A 158 -3.73 0.55 15.39
C ASP A 158 -4.58 -0.70 15.15
N SER A 159 -4.87 -1.42 16.22
CA SER A 159 -5.63 -2.67 16.13
C SER A 159 -7.06 -2.47 15.61
N GLN A 160 -7.65 -1.29 15.77
CA GLN A 160 -8.99 -0.95 15.27
C GLN A 160 -8.97 -0.46 13.82
N GLU A 161 -7.79 -0.18 13.25
CA GLU A 161 -7.67 0.22 11.85
C GLU A 161 -7.74 -1.02 10.94
N HIS A 162 -8.96 -1.42 10.59
CA HIS A 162 -9.23 -2.66 9.85
C HIS A 162 -9.12 -2.51 8.33
N MET A 163 -9.37 -1.31 7.80
CA MET A 163 -9.41 -1.06 6.35
C MET A 163 -8.21 -0.26 5.84
N GLY A 164 -7.24 0.01 6.70
CA GLY A 164 -6.07 0.81 6.40
C GLY A 164 -4.90 0.07 5.71
N TYR A 165 -3.77 0.76 5.74
CA TYR A 165 -2.50 0.37 5.14
C TYR A 165 -1.92 -0.88 5.81
N ARG A 166 -1.36 -1.76 4.99
CA ARG A 166 -0.60 -2.93 5.47
C ARG A 166 0.90 -2.76 5.31
N PHE A 167 1.31 -1.79 4.49
CA PHE A 167 2.70 -1.54 4.10
C PHE A 167 3.38 -2.72 3.40
N GLU A 168 2.60 -3.64 2.82
CA GLU A 168 3.12 -4.82 2.11
C GLU A 168 3.91 -4.41 0.85
N ARG A 169 3.46 -3.35 0.16
CA ARG A 169 4.17 -2.69 -0.97
C ARG A 169 5.54 -2.14 -0.58
N PHE A 170 5.78 -1.91 0.71
CA PHE A 170 6.98 -1.28 1.28
C PHE A 170 7.76 -2.24 2.19
N SER A 171 7.68 -3.55 1.94
CA SER A 171 8.41 -4.59 2.70
C SER A 171 9.94 -4.44 2.67
N ASN A 172 10.47 -3.73 1.68
CA ASN A 172 11.87 -3.33 1.59
C ASN A 172 12.20 -2.08 2.44
N TRP A 173 11.22 -1.29 2.87
CA TRP A 173 11.41 -0.07 3.66
C TRP A 173 11.29 -0.33 5.17
N PHE A 174 10.53 -1.35 5.55
CA PHE A 174 10.27 -1.73 6.94
C PHE A 174 10.87 -3.10 7.29
N ALA A 175 11.20 -3.31 8.56
CA ALA A 175 11.54 -4.63 9.09
C ALA A 175 10.29 -5.52 9.23
N GLY A 176 9.12 -4.89 9.42
CA GLY A 176 7.83 -5.54 9.51
C GLY A 176 6.74 -4.59 9.99
N THR A 177 5.56 -5.15 10.27
CA THR A 177 4.44 -4.43 10.88
C THR A 177 3.90 -5.21 12.07
N ILE A 178 3.43 -4.51 13.10
CA ILE A 178 2.72 -5.08 14.25
C ILE A 178 1.37 -4.40 14.42
N ARG A 179 0.36 -5.17 14.87
CA ARG A 179 -0.95 -4.61 15.25
C ARG A 179 -1.03 -4.53 16.76
N LYS A 180 -1.29 -3.33 17.28
CA LYS A 180 -1.40 -3.03 18.71
C LYS A 180 -2.40 -1.90 18.89
N ARG A 181 -3.17 -1.90 19.98
CA ARG A 181 -4.04 -0.78 20.29
C ARG A 181 -3.20 0.46 20.60
N LEU A 182 -3.39 1.51 19.81
CA LEU A 182 -2.82 2.83 20.03
C LEU A 182 -3.81 3.68 20.84
N PRO A 183 -3.32 4.59 21.70
CA PRO A 183 -4.19 5.51 22.41
C PRO A 183 -4.86 6.50 21.44
N ILE A 184 -4.21 6.84 20.34
CA ILE A 184 -4.68 7.77 19.29
C ILE A 184 -3.90 7.53 18.00
N GLY A 185 -4.48 7.91 16.86
CA GLY A 185 -3.90 7.74 15.53
C GLY A 185 -3.93 6.29 15.05
N ASP A 186 -3.57 6.11 13.79
CA ASP A 186 -3.67 4.83 13.08
C ASP A 186 -2.31 4.19 12.84
N TYR A 187 -1.25 5.00 12.69
CA TYR A 187 0.10 4.50 12.41
C TYR A 187 1.18 5.25 13.19
N THR A 188 2.10 4.49 13.76
CA THR A 188 3.32 4.98 14.41
C THR A 188 4.48 3.99 14.19
N LEU A 189 5.61 4.19 14.86
CA LEU A 189 6.78 3.32 14.82
C LEU A 189 7.04 2.69 16.19
N LEU A 190 7.49 1.44 16.17
CA LEU A 190 7.85 0.71 17.39
C LEU A 190 9.05 1.38 18.07
N GLY A 191 8.93 1.69 19.36
CA GLY A 191 9.92 2.43 20.12
C GLY A 191 9.81 3.95 19.99
N MET A 192 8.87 4.45 19.17
CA MET A 192 8.64 5.87 18.93
C MET A 192 7.15 6.22 19.02
N GLU A 193 6.36 5.42 19.74
CA GLU A 193 4.90 5.55 19.83
C GLU A 193 4.41 6.86 20.44
N ASN A 194 5.30 7.62 21.10
CA ASN A 194 4.99 8.94 21.68
C ASN A 194 5.62 10.09 20.88
N GLU A 195 6.34 9.80 19.78
CA GLU A 195 7.06 10.80 19.00
C GLU A 195 6.42 11.09 17.66
N VAL A 196 6.01 10.04 16.93
CA VAL A 196 5.44 10.15 15.59
C VAL A 196 4.07 9.52 15.54
N ILE A 197 3.09 10.22 14.97
CA ILE A 197 1.75 9.67 14.78
C ILE A 197 1.13 10.13 13.46
N VAL A 198 0.42 9.22 12.81
CA VAL A 198 -0.38 9.50 11.61
C VAL A 198 -1.82 9.12 11.88
N GLU A 199 -2.72 10.07 11.68
CA GLU A 199 -4.15 9.82 11.59
C GLU A 199 -4.55 9.74 10.12
N ARG A 200 -5.17 8.64 9.71
CA ARG A 200 -5.73 8.45 8.38
C ARG A 200 -7.22 8.74 8.40
N LYS A 201 -7.70 9.36 7.33
CA LYS A 201 -9.11 9.68 7.15
C LYS A 201 -9.50 9.54 5.70
N THR A 202 -10.65 8.94 5.42
CA THR A 202 -11.27 9.07 4.10
C THR A 202 -12.06 10.38 4.03
N VAL A 203 -12.34 10.90 2.84
CA VAL A 203 -13.21 12.10 2.70
C VAL A 203 -14.58 11.91 3.38
N PRO A 204 -15.31 10.79 3.19
CA PRO A 204 -16.58 10.56 3.91
C PRO A 204 -16.43 10.55 5.43
N ASP A 205 -15.39 9.88 5.97
CA ASP A 205 -15.15 9.83 7.42
C ASP A 205 -14.78 11.20 7.97
N LEU A 206 -14.07 12.03 7.20
CA LEU A 206 -13.74 13.40 7.57
C LEU A 206 -14.99 14.27 7.67
N VAL A 207 -15.85 14.23 6.64
CA VAL A 207 -17.13 14.96 6.62
C VAL A 207 -17.97 14.55 7.82
N LYS A 208 -18.11 13.25 8.07
CA LYS A 208 -18.82 12.72 9.23
C LYS A 208 -18.23 13.25 10.55
N SER A 209 -16.91 13.18 10.72
CA SER A 209 -16.28 13.61 11.96
C SER A 209 -16.41 15.12 12.23
N ILE A 210 -16.39 15.96 11.19
CA ILE A 210 -16.55 17.42 11.37
C ILE A 210 -18.00 17.82 11.66
N ILE A 211 -18.96 17.12 11.05
CA ILE A 211 -20.37 17.52 11.05
C ILE A 211 -21.17 16.84 12.16
N GLN A 212 -20.95 15.53 12.35
CA GLN A 212 -21.72 14.72 13.29
C GLN A 212 -20.95 14.46 14.60
N GLU A 213 -19.62 14.37 14.54
CA GLU A 213 -18.78 13.96 15.69
C GLU A 213 -17.81 15.07 16.12
N ARG A 214 -18.23 16.33 15.98
CA ARG A 214 -17.35 17.50 16.12
C ARG A 214 -16.57 17.55 17.44
N GLY A 215 -17.20 17.15 18.55
CA GLY A 215 -16.55 17.10 19.86
C GLY A 215 -15.41 16.10 19.92
N ASP A 216 -15.58 14.92 19.31
CA ASP A 216 -14.53 13.89 19.22
C ASP A 216 -13.41 14.31 18.28
N PHE A 217 -13.75 14.97 17.16
CA PHE A 217 -12.77 15.53 16.24
C PHE A 217 -11.86 16.54 16.95
N ILE A 218 -12.42 17.49 17.71
CA ILE A 218 -11.65 18.49 18.47
C ILE A 218 -10.74 17.82 19.51
N ARG A 219 -11.28 16.91 20.33
CA ARG A 219 -10.49 16.17 21.34
C ARG A 219 -9.36 15.38 20.70
N LYS A 220 -9.59 14.81 19.53
CA LYS A 220 -8.57 14.08 18.78
C LYS A 220 -7.47 15.02 18.30
N CYS A 221 -7.80 16.17 17.71
CA CYS A 221 -6.80 17.16 17.31
C CYS A 221 -5.94 17.62 18.50
N GLU A 222 -6.56 17.95 19.63
CA GLU A 222 -5.85 18.36 20.84
C GLU A 222 -4.85 17.28 21.30
N ARG A 223 -5.26 16.01 21.31
CA ARG A 223 -4.36 14.91 21.69
C ARG A 223 -3.26 14.65 20.66
N LEU A 224 -3.55 14.80 19.37
CA LEU A 224 -2.54 14.67 18.30
C LEU A 224 -1.48 15.77 18.37
N SER A 225 -1.84 16.99 18.82
CA SER A 225 -0.90 18.11 18.91
C SER A 225 0.25 17.88 19.90
N ALA A 226 0.12 16.94 20.83
CA ALA A 226 1.17 16.62 21.80
C ALA A 226 2.38 15.87 21.19
N PHE A 227 2.27 15.37 19.96
CA PHE A 227 3.32 14.60 19.31
C PHE A 227 4.34 15.51 18.63
N LYS A 228 5.63 15.13 18.64
CA LYS A 228 6.70 15.88 17.94
C LYS A 228 6.47 15.88 16.43
N LYS A 229 6.13 14.73 15.87
CA LYS A 229 5.75 14.56 14.46
C LYS A 229 4.31 14.05 14.39
N LYS A 230 3.41 14.86 13.86
CA LYS A 230 2.03 14.49 13.61
C LYS A 230 1.63 14.85 12.18
N CYS A 231 0.67 14.11 11.63
CA CYS A 231 -0.11 14.58 10.50
C CYS A 231 -1.46 13.87 10.43
N MET A 232 -2.38 14.51 9.71
CA MET A 232 -3.60 13.89 9.22
C MET A 232 -3.46 13.66 7.72
N VAL A 233 -3.64 12.42 7.27
CA VAL A 233 -3.64 12.06 5.85
C VAL A 233 -5.06 11.80 5.40
N ILE A 234 -5.51 12.57 4.42
CA ILE A 234 -6.83 12.46 3.82
C ILE A 234 -6.69 11.68 2.51
N GLU A 235 -7.34 10.52 2.43
CA GLU A 235 -7.47 9.77 1.19
C GLU A 235 -8.52 10.44 0.31
N GLY A 236 -8.05 11.07 -0.76
CA GLY A 236 -8.85 11.87 -1.67
C GLY A 236 -8.21 13.24 -1.94
N SER A 237 -8.56 13.82 -3.07
CA SER A 237 -8.08 15.14 -3.46
C SER A 237 -8.87 16.26 -2.75
N MET A 238 -8.27 17.45 -2.68
CA MET A 238 -8.99 18.64 -2.21
C MET A 238 -10.22 18.92 -3.09
N ALA A 239 -10.15 18.63 -4.39
CA ALA A 239 -11.27 18.76 -5.30
C ALA A 239 -12.44 17.86 -4.88
N CYS A 240 -12.18 16.59 -4.54
CA CYS A 240 -13.19 15.69 -3.98
C CYS A 240 -13.82 16.26 -2.70
N LEU A 241 -13.02 16.78 -1.76
CA LEU A 241 -13.56 17.38 -0.54
C LEU A 241 -14.41 18.62 -0.83
N LYS A 242 -14.10 19.37 -1.89
CA LYS A 242 -14.74 20.64 -2.27
C LYS A 242 -15.98 20.47 -3.15
N THR A 243 -16.36 19.24 -3.48
CA THR A 243 -17.57 18.89 -4.23
C THR A 243 -18.72 18.54 -3.27
N PRO A 244 -19.99 18.85 -3.59
CA PRO A 244 -21.14 18.46 -2.77
C PRO A 244 -21.17 16.96 -2.50
N TYR A 245 -21.60 16.59 -1.28
CA TYR A 245 -21.67 15.21 -0.84
C TYR A 245 -23.07 14.64 -1.06
N GLU A 246 -23.19 13.44 -1.59
CA GLU A 246 -24.49 12.79 -1.83
C GLU A 246 -25.21 12.46 -0.52
N ASP A 247 -24.46 11.97 0.48
CA ASP A 247 -25.00 11.48 1.75
C ASP A 247 -24.96 12.50 2.91
N SER A 248 -24.72 13.78 2.62
CA SER A 248 -24.56 14.80 3.67
C SER A 248 -25.01 16.19 3.23
N MET A 249 -25.82 16.85 4.07
CA MET A 249 -26.20 18.26 3.90
C MET A 249 -25.08 19.25 4.25
N ALA A 250 -23.88 18.76 4.56
CA ALA A 250 -22.75 19.59 4.90
C ALA A 250 -22.26 20.38 3.69
N HIS A 251 -22.10 21.69 3.86
CA HIS A 251 -21.52 22.52 2.82
C HIS A 251 -20.00 22.25 2.72
N PRO A 252 -19.43 21.94 1.54
CA PRO A 252 -18.01 21.62 1.39
C PRO A 252 -17.05 22.69 1.95
N ASN A 253 -17.37 23.97 1.77
CA ASN A 253 -16.62 25.09 2.38
C ASN A 253 -16.58 25.04 3.91
N ALA A 254 -17.65 24.60 4.58
CA ALA A 254 -17.69 24.51 6.04
C ALA A 254 -16.81 23.37 6.56
N VAL A 255 -16.80 22.25 5.84
CA VAL A 255 -15.92 21.09 6.15
C VAL A 255 -14.46 21.50 5.95
N PHE A 256 -14.12 22.02 4.79
CA PHE A 256 -12.76 22.48 4.49
C PHE A 256 -12.29 23.57 5.47
N GLY A 257 -13.14 24.58 5.73
CA GLY A 257 -12.83 25.65 6.68
C GLY A 257 -12.59 25.14 8.10
N SER A 258 -13.38 24.17 8.57
CA SER A 258 -13.17 23.53 9.88
C SER A 258 -11.86 22.74 9.94
N LEU A 259 -11.50 22.04 8.85
CA LEU A 259 -10.26 21.28 8.77
C LEU A 259 -9.03 22.20 8.79
N MET A 260 -9.05 23.28 8.00
CA MET A 260 -7.95 24.26 7.98
C MET A 260 -7.84 24.99 9.32
N ALA A 261 -8.95 25.36 9.95
CA ALA A 261 -8.91 25.93 11.30
C ALA A 261 -8.29 24.98 12.33
N ALA A 262 -8.55 23.66 12.19
CA ALA A 262 -7.93 22.66 13.06
C ALA A 262 -6.42 22.49 12.79
N GLN A 263 -6.00 22.49 11.52
CA GLN A 263 -4.58 22.47 11.16
C GLN A 263 -3.83 23.63 11.82
N GLU A 264 -4.31 24.85 11.64
CA GLU A 264 -3.62 26.06 12.14
C GLU A 264 -3.63 26.12 13.68
N ARG A 265 -4.75 25.75 14.32
CA ARG A 265 -4.88 25.81 15.78
C ARG A 265 -3.97 24.82 16.50
N TRP A 266 -3.82 23.61 15.96
CA TRP A 266 -3.14 22.50 16.64
C TRP A 266 -1.82 22.09 15.97
N ASP A 267 -1.37 22.83 14.96
CA ASP A 267 -0.18 22.53 14.17
C ASP A 267 -0.19 21.07 13.67
N ILE A 268 -1.31 20.66 13.08
CA ILE A 268 -1.48 19.30 12.52
C ILE A 268 -1.47 19.40 11.01
N PRO A 269 -0.33 19.15 10.34
CA PRO A 269 -0.28 19.13 8.88
C PRO A 269 -1.33 18.18 8.30
N VAL A 270 -2.14 18.70 7.38
CA VAL A 270 -3.15 17.95 6.63
C VAL A 270 -2.65 17.72 5.21
N TYR A 271 -2.61 16.46 4.78
CA TYR A 271 -2.20 16.09 3.43
C TYR A 271 -3.36 15.43 2.68
N PHE A 272 -3.77 16.01 1.56
CA PHE A 272 -4.67 15.39 0.61
C PHE A 272 -3.86 14.51 -0.34
N LEU A 273 -4.18 13.22 -0.37
CA LEU A 273 -3.40 12.20 -1.07
C LEU A 273 -4.40 11.39 -1.91
N ASP A 274 -4.42 11.68 -3.20
CA ASP A 274 -5.54 11.45 -4.13
C ASP A 274 -6.25 10.10 -4.00
N ASN A 275 -5.50 9.05 -3.68
CA ASN A 275 -6.04 7.71 -3.46
C ASN A 275 -5.25 6.95 -2.38
N PHE A 276 -5.81 5.81 -1.98
CA PHE A 276 -5.26 4.88 -0.99
C PHE A 276 -3.78 4.53 -1.24
N LEU A 277 -3.39 4.32 -2.50
CA LEU A 277 -2.03 3.87 -2.84
C LEU A 277 -0.98 4.95 -2.63
N LEU A 278 -1.29 6.18 -3.07
CA LEU A 278 -0.43 7.34 -2.89
C LEU A 278 -0.38 7.76 -1.43
N ALA A 279 -1.51 7.62 -0.72
CA ALA A 279 -1.58 7.88 0.70
C ALA A 279 -0.73 6.87 1.51
N GLU A 280 -0.78 5.58 1.17
CA GLU A 280 0.10 4.57 1.77
C GLU A 280 1.59 4.87 1.51
N GLU A 281 1.94 5.22 0.27
CA GLU A 281 3.32 5.57 -0.10
C GLU A 281 3.83 6.78 0.67
N PHE A 282 3.04 7.83 0.75
CA PHE A 282 3.37 9.03 1.51
C PHE A 282 3.63 8.71 2.99
N VAL A 283 2.72 7.95 3.62
CA VAL A 283 2.87 7.54 5.02
C VAL A 283 4.10 6.66 5.21
N ALA A 284 4.32 5.71 4.31
CA ALA A 284 5.50 4.85 4.33
C ALA A 284 6.80 5.68 4.24
N SER A 285 6.82 6.67 3.36
CA SER A 285 7.96 7.55 3.12
C SER A 285 8.22 8.45 4.32
N MET A 286 7.19 9.04 4.90
CA MET A 286 7.28 9.93 6.05
C MET A 286 7.80 9.18 7.28
N LEU A 287 7.21 8.02 7.61
CA LEU A 287 7.62 7.21 8.76
C LEU A 287 9.06 6.72 8.62
N SER A 288 9.43 6.17 7.46
CA SER A 288 10.79 5.66 7.22
C SER A 288 11.85 6.76 7.30
N LYS A 289 11.57 7.96 6.78
CA LYS A 289 12.47 9.12 6.90
C LYS A 289 12.57 9.64 8.33
N TYR A 290 11.45 9.73 9.06
CA TYR A 290 11.46 10.17 10.45
C TYR A 290 12.33 9.24 11.31
N HIS A 291 12.18 7.92 11.15
CA HIS A 291 13.05 6.93 11.79
C HIS A 291 14.51 7.14 11.43
N ALA A 292 14.83 7.30 10.14
CA ALA A 292 16.21 7.44 9.69
C ALA A 292 16.87 8.67 10.32
N TYR A 293 16.17 9.80 10.37
CA TYR A 293 16.70 11.00 11.02
C TYR A 293 16.97 10.81 12.50
N GLN A 294 16.02 10.20 13.22
CA GLN A 294 16.15 9.98 14.66
C GLN A 294 17.26 8.99 14.98
N TRP A 295 17.40 7.92 14.18
CA TRP A 295 18.50 6.99 14.30
C TRP A 295 19.85 7.65 14.05
N LEU A 296 19.97 8.51 13.04
CA LEU A 296 21.22 9.25 12.76
C LEU A 296 21.59 10.16 13.93
N GLU A 297 20.62 10.91 14.44
CA GLU A 297 20.79 11.84 15.57
C GLU A 297 21.27 11.11 16.83
N ILE A 298 20.64 9.99 17.19
CA ILE A 298 21.02 9.16 18.36
C ILE A 298 22.43 8.57 18.21
N ASN A 299 22.86 8.27 16.98
CA ASN A 299 24.17 7.68 16.70
C ASN A 299 25.26 8.72 16.36
N GLY A 300 25.01 10.00 16.61
CA GLY A 300 26.00 11.07 16.42
C GLY A 300 26.32 11.39 14.97
N PHE A 301 25.50 10.93 14.02
CA PHE A 301 25.60 11.30 12.61
C PHE A 301 24.91 12.64 12.38
N GLN A 302 25.39 13.41 11.41
CA GLN A 302 24.70 14.64 11.02
C GLN A 302 23.35 14.31 10.39
N ARG A 303 22.33 15.10 10.73
CA ARG A 303 20.95 14.99 10.22
C ARG A 303 20.81 15.58 8.80
N CYS A 304 21.84 15.49 7.98
CA CYS A 304 21.82 16.01 6.61
C CYS A 304 21.51 14.88 5.64
N LEU A 305 20.34 14.98 5.01
CA LEU A 305 20.27 14.66 3.59
C LEU A 305 21.24 15.64 2.93
N ILE A 306 22.24 15.13 2.22
CA ILE A 306 23.09 16.03 1.42
C ILE A 306 22.20 16.69 0.37
N GLU A 307 22.57 17.86 -0.16
CA GLU A 307 21.73 18.56 -1.16
C GLU A 307 21.32 17.66 -2.34
N GLY A 308 22.15 16.67 -2.70
CA GLY A 308 21.81 15.67 -3.74
C GLY A 308 20.81 14.57 -3.33
N ASP A 309 20.37 14.55 -2.07
CA ASP A 309 19.32 13.66 -1.54
C ASP A 309 17.95 14.37 -1.41
N ILE A 310 17.88 15.70 -1.61
CA ILE A 310 16.67 16.53 -1.67
C ILE A 310 16.35 16.81 -3.15
#